data_AF-A0A9D6N237-F1
#
_entry.id   AF-A0A9D6N237-F1
#
_cell.length_a   1.000
_cell.length_b   1.000
_cell.length_c   1.000
_cell.angle_alpha   90.00
_cell.angle_beta   90.00
_cell.angle_gamma   90.00
#
_symmetry.space_group_name_H-M   'P 1'
#
loop_
_entity.id
_entity.type
_entity.pdbx_description
1 polymer ?
#
loop_
_entity_poly.entity_id
_entity_poly.type
_entity_poly.pdbx_seq_one_letter_code
_entity_poly.pdbx_strand_id
1 'polypeptide(L)'
;MRFVFALALFVLVALVGRSQEISLTLQTRDPATGAIVLSTEKVDPRHVGVIAVDVWNYHWCKTATMRVDAFVPRINKALEAARDLGMTVMLCPSDVVDNYVGYPQREAIFALPKIPVPSVVNVSCPPVPDAGGCACGPERCAGNYGWDGMHPGLRIGDADLMPDTQAEVYSICKQRGITHLIYVGFHTQVCLLGKPMGLKAMKTAGLRCVLARDMTDAHPGYDPTRGFTPDLNTAQVVEHFEKHLAPTIQFQEELMKLGKWDAGWIVDPVRVAPWGTSMRPHLFEKPITVTLTAPLQSNAEIRYTLDGSQPTEISPLYSHPFAVAETTRLRATAFRGRRAVCLESEGAFYRMGPAPPLPDVFIGDLSPVRSVGFGHTYGGVVRYSGLTKPPQKDKSNLGEDLRINRQTYARGMGVHAPCELVYAVKPEYKRFVALAGADENLIRLSNGSNLARYPSVVFKVFIDGKQAAASAVMRVLSPAWRFDVEIPTGAQIISLAAMDAGDGSREDFADWANAGFVIGR
;
A
#
# COMPACT_ATOMS: atom_id res chain seq x y z
N MET A 1 54.55 54.64 -34.88
CA MET A 1 53.82 54.26 -33.66
C MET A 1 53.57 52.76 -33.69
N ARG A 2 54.24 52.00 -32.82
CA ARG A 2 54.07 50.56 -32.62
C ARG A 2 52.93 50.36 -31.61
N PHE A 3 51.89 49.60 -31.94
CA PHE A 3 50.95 49.07 -30.96
C PHE A 3 51.09 47.55 -30.92
N VAL A 4 51.50 47.08 -29.76
CA VAL A 4 51.73 45.67 -29.42
C VAL A 4 50.39 45.04 -29.05
N PHE A 5 50.03 43.95 -29.70
CA PHE A 5 48.94 43.07 -29.27
C PHE A 5 49.41 42.22 -28.08
N ALA A 6 48.76 42.37 -26.93
CA ALA A 6 48.90 41.46 -25.80
C ALA A 6 47.69 40.51 -25.79
N LEU A 7 47.91 39.26 -26.17
CA LEU A 7 46.93 38.18 -26.08
C LEU A 7 46.97 37.61 -24.65
N ALA A 8 45.97 37.92 -23.84
CA ALA A 8 45.82 37.33 -22.50
C ALA A 8 45.14 35.96 -22.61
N LEU A 9 45.93 34.89 -22.45
CA LEU A 9 45.47 33.52 -22.38
C LEU A 9 44.88 33.26 -20.97
N PHE A 10 43.55 33.27 -20.84
CA PHE A 10 42.89 32.81 -19.62
C PHE A 10 42.89 31.27 -19.60
N VAL A 11 43.83 30.68 -18.86
CA VAL A 11 43.78 29.26 -18.48
C VAL A 11 42.71 29.12 -17.40
N LEU A 12 41.52 28.67 -17.81
CA LEU A 12 40.49 28.23 -16.87
C LEU A 12 40.95 26.91 -16.25
N VAL A 13 41.64 26.96 -15.11
CA VAL A 13 41.87 25.77 -14.30
C VAL A 13 40.51 25.34 -13.75
N ALA A 14 39.89 24.35 -14.38
CA ALA A 14 38.79 23.63 -13.78
C ALA A 14 39.30 23.04 -12.47
N LEU A 15 38.90 23.64 -11.35
CA LEU A 15 38.99 23.01 -10.03
C LEU A 15 38.10 21.77 -10.09
N VAL A 16 38.67 20.65 -10.54
CA VAL A 16 38.13 19.32 -10.27
C VAL A 16 38.21 19.17 -8.76
N GLY A 17 37.13 19.56 -8.06
CA GLY A 17 36.98 19.24 -6.66
C GLY A 17 37.24 17.76 -6.50
N ARG A 18 38.23 17.39 -5.68
CA ARG A 18 38.45 15.99 -5.32
C ARG A 18 37.13 15.49 -4.74
N SER A 19 36.45 14.61 -5.48
CA SER A 19 35.29 13.91 -4.93
C SER A 19 35.76 13.16 -3.69
N GLN A 20 35.15 13.47 -2.56
CA GLN A 20 35.47 12.79 -1.32
C GLN A 20 34.85 11.40 -1.40
N GLU A 21 35.70 10.37 -1.47
CA GLU A 21 35.24 8.99 -1.42
C GLU A 21 34.38 8.78 -0.17
N ILE A 22 33.25 8.08 -0.35
CA ILE A 22 32.44 7.60 0.77
C ILE A 22 32.93 6.21 1.18
N SER A 23 32.81 5.89 2.47
CA SER A 23 33.11 4.56 3.00
C SER A 23 31.80 3.88 3.37
N LEU A 24 31.51 2.73 2.76
CA LEU A 24 30.32 1.93 3.03
C LEU A 24 30.69 0.77 3.96
N THR A 25 29.99 0.62 5.08
CA THR A 25 30.12 -0.55 5.96
C THR A 25 29.21 -1.67 5.47
N LEU A 26 29.79 -2.62 4.73
CA LEU A 26 29.09 -3.77 4.18
C LEU A 26 28.95 -4.88 5.23
N GLN A 27 27.82 -5.56 5.22
CA GLN A 27 27.55 -6.74 6.02
C GLN A 27 27.24 -7.94 5.12
N THR A 28 27.93 -9.05 5.36
CA THR A 28 27.60 -10.37 4.82
C THR A 28 27.47 -11.37 5.98
N ARG A 29 27.05 -12.59 5.66
CA ARG A 29 27.03 -13.69 6.61
C ARG A 29 27.72 -14.91 6.05
N ASP A 30 28.45 -15.59 6.91
CA ASP A 30 28.99 -16.90 6.59
C ASP A 30 27.83 -17.88 6.29
N PRO A 31 27.81 -18.56 5.12
CA PRO A 31 26.69 -19.42 4.74
C PRO A 31 26.48 -20.64 5.65
N ALA A 32 27.53 -21.12 6.33
CA ALA A 32 27.46 -22.32 7.16
C ALA A 32 27.07 -22.00 8.61
N THR A 33 27.61 -20.93 9.17
CA THR A 33 27.46 -20.56 10.59
C THR A 33 26.46 -19.42 10.82
N GLY A 34 26.18 -18.61 9.79
CA GLY A 34 25.37 -17.40 9.92
C GLY A 34 26.07 -16.23 10.62
N ALA A 35 27.37 -16.38 10.95
CA ALA A 35 28.15 -15.34 11.61
C ALA A 35 28.23 -14.08 10.73
N ILE A 36 28.01 -12.92 11.35
CA ILE A 36 28.10 -11.61 10.69
C ILE A 36 29.56 -11.31 10.36
N VAL A 37 29.81 -10.91 9.12
CA VAL A 37 31.11 -10.43 8.65
C VAL A 37 30.94 -9.00 8.15
N LEU A 38 31.71 -8.08 8.74
CA LEU A 38 31.73 -6.68 8.33
C LEU A 38 32.96 -6.40 7.46
N SER A 39 32.77 -5.64 6.40
CA SER A 39 33.85 -5.09 5.59
C SER A 39 33.59 -3.62 5.26
N THR A 40 34.63 -2.91 4.83
CA THR A 40 34.52 -1.51 4.40
C THR A 40 34.94 -1.41 2.95
N GLU A 41 34.13 -0.74 2.15
CA GLU A 41 34.43 -0.45 0.75
C GLU A 41 34.40 1.06 0.52
N LYS A 42 35.42 1.58 -0.18
CA LYS A 42 35.50 3.00 -0.55
C LYS A 42 35.10 3.17 -2.00
N VAL A 43 34.27 4.18 -2.26
CA VAL A 43 33.78 4.47 -3.60
C VAL A 43 33.52 5.96 -3.76
N ASP A 44 33.77 6.50 -4.95
CA ASP A 44 33.29 7.83 -5.32
C ASP A 44 31.76 7.78 -5.48
N PRO A 45 30.97 8.60 -4.75
CA PRO A 45 29.51 8.55 -4.82
C PRO A 45 28.95 8.77 -6.24
N ARG A 46 29.71 9.44 -7.14
CA ARG A 46 29.32 9.62 -8.54
C ARG A 46 29.32 8.32 -9.36
N HIS A 47 29.99 7.29 -8.85
CA HIS A 47 30.00 5.93 -9.41
C HIS A 47 29.03 4.98 -8.69
N VAL A 48 28.11 5.54 -7.88
CA VAL A 48 27.05 4.80 -7.19
C VAL A 48 25.69 5.15 -7.78
N GLY A 49 24.90 4.13 -8.10
CA GLY A 49 23.48 4.26 -8.41
C GLY A 49 22.63 3.80 -7.22
N VAL A 50 21.58 4.54 -6.90
CA VAL A 50 20.53 4.09 -5.97
C VAL A 50 19.31 3.69 -6.77
N ILE A 51 18.93 2.42 -6.72
CA ILE A 51 17.82 1.85 -7.49
C ILE A 51 16.64 1.58 -6.56
N ALA A 52 15.55 2.31 -6.77
CA ALA A 52 14.30 2.16 -6.03
C ALA A 52 13.33 1.30 -6.84
N VAL A 53 13.20 0.03 -6.48
CA VAL A 53 12.39 -0.95 -7.22
C VAL A 53 10.99 -1.04 -6.62
N ASP A 54 9.98 -0.85 -7.45
CA ASP A 54 8.57 -1.14 -7.16
C ASP A 54 8.07 -0.54 -5.83
N VAL A 55 8.44 0.72 -5.57
CA VAL A 55 7.85 1.56 -4.50
C VAL A 55 6.47 2.00 -4.96
N TRP A 56 5.56 1.03 -5.14
CA TRP A 56 4.23 1.25 -5.71
C TRP A 56 3.25 1.88 -4.73
N ASN A 57 2.18 2.44 -5.27
CA ASN A 57 1.06 2.98 -4.50
C ASN A 57 0.18 1.90 -3.85
N TYR A 58 0.09 0.73 -4.47
CA TYR A 58 -0.67 -0.41 -3.98
C TYR A 58 0.09 -1.71 -4.20
N HIS A 59 -0.28 -2.73 -3.43
CA HIS A 59 0.25 -4.08 -3.54
C HIS A 59 -0.88 -5.09 -3.28
N TRP A 60 -0.63 -6.36 -3.59
CA TRP A 60 -1.62 -7.43 -3.55
C TRP A 60 -2.36 -7.63 -2.21
N CYS A 61 -1.82 -7.20 -1.06
CA CYS A 61 -2.51 -7.16 0.25
C CYS A 61 -2.47 -5.74 0.80
N LYS A 62 -3.53 -5.37 1.54
CA LYS A 62 -3.61 -4.08 2.23
C LYS A 62 -2.47 -3.87 3.23
N THR A 63 -2.06 -4.90 3.98
CA THR A 63 -0.90 -4.83 4.87
C THR A 63 0.39 -4.62 4.08
N ALA A 64 0.57 -5.28 2.94
CA ALA A 64 1.76 -5.07 2.09
C ALA A 64 1.84 -3.62 1.59
N THR A 65 0.71 -3.09 1.08
CA THR A 65 0.58 -1.68 0.65
C THR A 65 1.07 -0.73 1.75
N MET A 66 0.70 -1.01 2.98
CA MET A 66 0.92 -0.10 4.11
C MET A 66 2.27 -0.26 4.76
N ARG A 67 2.87 -1.44 4.62
CA ARG A 67 4.29 -1.59 4.90
C ARG A 67 5.09 -0.75 3.92
N VAL A 68 4.77 -0.75 2.64
CA VAL A 68 5.45 0.13 1.66
C VAL A 68 5.25 1.61 1.99
N ASP A 69 4.02 2.06 2.26
CA ASP A 69 3.74 3.44 2.70
C ASP A 69 4.62 3.86 3.90
N ALA A 70 4.78 2.97 4.89
CA ALA A 70 5.59 3.22 6.08
C ALA A 70 7.07 3.51 5.81
N PHE A 71 7.63 3.11 4.66
CA PHE A 71 9.02 3.41 4.29
C PHE A 71 9.17 4.69 3.46
N VAL A 72 8.11 5.20 2.85
CA VAL A 72 8.19 6.30 1.87
C VAL A 72 8.82 7.58 2.45
N PRO A 73 8.49 8.04 3.67
CA PRO A 73 9.15 9.22 4.23
C PRO A 73 10.66 9.03 4.39
N ARG A 74 11.09 7.85 4.83
CA ARG A 74 12.49 7.46 4.98
C ARG A 74 13.21 7.34 3.63
N ILE A 75 12.60 6.65 2.66
CA ILE A 75 13.17 6.49 1.32
C ILE A 75 13.35 7.86 0.67
N ASN A 76 12.39 8.77 0.81
CA ASN A 76 12.53 10.14 0.31
C ASN A 76 13.77 10.85 0.87
N LYS A 77 14.03 10.72 2.19
CA LYS A 77 15.23 11.27 2.81
C LYS A 77 16.52 10.63 2.28
N ALA A 78 16.51 9.31 2.09
CA ALA A 78 17.65 8.59 1.54
C ALA A 78 17.94 8.98 0.07
N LEU A 79 16.91 9.10 -0.77
CA LEU A 79 17.06 9.49 -2.16
C LEU A 79 17.50 10.95 -2.31
N GLU A 80 16.97 11.86 -1.47
CA GLU A 80 17.43 13.25 -1.40
C GLU A 80 18.92 13.32 -1.03
N ALA A 81 19.33 12.61 0.02
CA ALA A 81 20.73 12.52 0.41
C ALA A 81 21.63 11.89 -0.68
N ALA A 82 21.12 10.88 -1.40
CA ALA A 82 21.84 10.27 -2.52
C ALA A 82 22.08 11.28 -3.66
N ARG A 83 21.05 12.06 -4.03
CA ARG A 83 21.17 13.13 -5.04
C ARG A 83 22.20 14.18 -4.62
N ASP A 84 22.15 14.61 -3.36
CA ASP A 84 23.10 15.56 -2.76
C ASP A 84 24.56 15.10 -2.78
N LEU A 85 24.79 13.78 -2.74
CA LEU A 85 26.11 13.17 -2.83
C LEU A 85 26.57 12.97 -4.29
N GLY A 86 25.70 13.27 -5.26
CA GLY A 86 25.98 13.06 -6.69
C GLY A 86 25.76 11.63 -7.16
N MET A 87 25.08 10.78 -6.37
CA MET A 87 24.68 9.44 -6.80
C MET A 87 23.58 9.54 -7.86
N THR A 88 23.53 8.57 -8.77
CA THR A 88 22.44 8.49 -9.76
C THR A 88 21.24 7.77 -9.17
N VAL A 89 20.10 8.44 -9.05
CA VAL A 89 18.85 7.84 -8.59
C VAL A 89 18.07 7.27 -9.79
N MET A 90 17.70 6.00 -9.68
CA MET A 90 16.90 5.26 -10.66
C MET A 90 15.62 4.78 -9.99
N LEU A 91 14.48 5.27 -10.45
CA LEU A 91 13.16 4.85 -10.01
C LEU A 91 12.65 3.78 -10.98
N CYS A 92 12.49 2.55 -10.50
CA CYS A 92 12.16 1.39 -11.34
C CYS A 92 10.76 0.87 -11.00
N PRO A 93 9.69 1.50 -11.52
CA PRO A 93 8.31 1.11 -11.26
C PRO A 93 7.83 -0.10 -12.09
N SER A 94 8.75 -1.00 -12.46
CA SER A 94 8.61 -2.12 -13.41
C SER A 94 7.31 -2.15 -14.24
N ASP A 95 6.30 -2.91 -13.82
CA ASP A 95 5.09 -3.21 -14.59
C ASP A 95 4.22 -1.98 -14.91
N VAL A 96 4.49 -0.84 -14.28
CA VAL A 96 3.73 0.41 -14.43
C VAL A 96 4.60 1.57 -14.91
N VAL A 97 5.78 1.29 -15.44
CA VAL A 97 6.67 2.33 -16.00
C VAL A 97 6.02 3.11 -17.14
N ASP A 98 5.16 2.48 -17.93
CA ASP A 98 4.49 3.13 -19.06
C ASP A 98 3.42 4.13 -18.61
N ASN A 99 3.02 4.11 -17.33
CA ASN A 99 2.16 5.16 -16.77
C ASN A 99 2.89 6.50 -16.56
N TYR A 100 4.20 6.54 -16.86
CA TYR A 100 5.05 7.73 -16.83
C TYR A 100 5.41 8.25 -18.23
N VAL A 101 4.63 7.91 -19.26
CA VAL A 101 4.75 8.55 -20.58
C VAL A 101 4.70 10.08 -20.43
N GLY A 102 5.66 10.77 -21.07
CA GLY A 102 5.80 12.23 -21.00
C GLY A 102 6.56 12.74 -19.77
N TYR A 103 6.96 11.86 -18.84
CA TYR A 103 7.87 12.27 -17.76
C TYR A 103 9.29 12.42 -18.29
N PRO A 104 10.00 13.53 -18.00
CA PRO A 104 11.38 13.74 -18.44
C PRO A 104 12.32 12.59 -18.04
N GLN A 105 12.08 11.97 -16.88
CA GLN A 105 12.87 10.86 -16.35
C GLN A 105 12.76 9.59 -17.20
N ARG A 106 11.59 9.34 -17.82
CA ARG A 106 11.37 8.21 -18.73
C ARG A 106 11.84 8.55 -20.14
N GLU A 107 11.57 9.76 -20.63
CA GLU A 107 12.08 10.23 -21.93
C GLU A 107 13.60 10.19 -22.01
N ALA A 108 14.28 10.55 -20.91
CA ALA A 108 15.73 10.48 -20.81
C ALA A 108 16.27 9.07 -21.08
N ILE A 109 15.54 8.01 -20.71
CA ILE A 109 15.93 6.61 -20.93
C ILE A 109 15.88 6.24 -22.40
N PHE A 110 14.82 6.65 -23.11
CA PHE A 110 14.67 6.37 -24.53
C PHE A 110 15.74 7.03 -25.39
N ALA A 111 16.29 8.15 -24.92
CA ALA A 111 17.41 8.84 -25.56
C ALA A 111 18.78 8.19 -25.30
N LEU A 112 18.90 7.24 -24.37
CA LEU A 112 20.20 6.62 -24.05
C LEU A 112 20.63 5.64 -25.14
N PRO A 113 21.93 5.63 -25.51
CA PRO A 113 22.49 4.57 -26.33
C PRO A 113 22.30 3.21 -25.65
N LYS A 114 21.71 2.25 -26.36
CA LYS A 114 21.56 0.88 -25.86
C LYS A 114 22.90 0.15 -25.89
N ILE A 115 23.33 -0.33 -24.74
CA ILE A 115 24.57 -1.09 -24.59
C ILE A 115 24.24 -2.57 -24.34
N PRO A 116 24.81 -3.52 -25.12
CA PRO A 116 24.63 -4.94 -24.87
C PRO A 116 25.04 -5.35 -23.46
N VAL A 117 24.18 -6.11 -22.79
CA VAL A 117 24.43 -6.58 -21.43
C VAL A 117 25.26 -7.87 -21.47
N PRO A 118 26.43 -7.92 -20.83
CA PRO A 118 27.22 -9.13 -20.77
C PRO A 118 26.71 -10.05 -19.65
N SER A 119 27.06 -11.33 -19.72
CA SER A 119 26.88 -12.29 -18.62
C SER A 119 28.26 -12.70 -18.11
N VAL A 120 28.73 -12.04 -17.05
CA VAL A 120 30.11 -12.16 -16.54
C VAL A 120 30.20 -12.88 -15.20
N VAL A 121 29.11 -12.96 -14.45
CA VAL A 121 29.05 -13.68 -13.16
C VAL A 121 27.89 -14.68 -13.17
N ASN A 122 28.19 -15.94 -12.85
CA ASN A 122 27.16 -16.93 -12.55
C ASN A 122 26.62 -16.69 -11.13
N VAL A 123 25.38 -16.21 -11.01
CA VAL A 123 24.76 -15.87 -9.73
C VAL A 123 23.75 -16.95 -9.34
N SER A 124 24.06 -17.67 -8.27
CA SER A 124 23.13 -18.61 -7.63
C SER A 124 22.64 -18.05 -6.32
N CYS A 125 21.34 -18.15 -6.07
CA CYS A 125 20.70 -17.85 -4.79
C CYS A 125 19.69 -18.97 -4.54
N PRO A 126 19.83 -19.76 -3.46
CA PRO A 126 18.87 -20.81 -3.12
C PRO A 126 17.46 -20.22 -2.92
N PRO A 127 16.40 -21.05 -3.02
CA PRO A 127 15.03 -20.62 -2.74
C PRO A 127 14.96 -19.85 -1.41
N VAL A 128 14.40 -18.64 -1.48
CA VAL A 128 14.28 -17.75 -0.33
C VAL A 128 13.11 -18.22 0.52
N PRO A 129 13.16 -18.09 1.87
CA PRO A 129 12.02 -18.40 2.72
C PRO A 129 10.74 -17.70 2.24
N ASP A 130 9.69 -18.48 1.96
CA ASP A 130 8.35 -17.97 1.70
C ASP A 130 7.56 -18.00 3.01
N ALA A 131 6.96 -16.86 3.32
CA ALA A 131 6.14 -16.65 4.50
C ALA A 131 4.70 -17.15 4.34
N GLY A 132 4.36 -17.77 3.21
CA GLY A 132 3.07 -18.44 3.02
C GLY A 132 1.89 -17.47 2.85
N GLY A 133 2.14 -16.24 2.36
CA GLY A 133 1.15 -15.33 1.76
C GLY A 133 0.20 -14.56 2.69
N CYS A 134 0.10 -13.24 2.45
CA CYS A 134 -0.80 -12.22 3.04
C CYS A 134 -0.65 -12.02 4.57
N ALA A 135 -0.14 -10.85 4.96
CA ALA A 135 -0.03 -10.41 6.37
C ALA A 135 -1.31 -9.74 6.91
N CYS A 136 -2.44 -10.03 6.29
CA CYS A 136 -3.72 -9.43 6.65
C CYS A 136 -4.51 -10.29 7.66
N GLY A 137 -3.91 -11.34 8.26
CA GLY A 137 -4.53 -12.22 9.27
C GLY A 137 -4.54 -13.69 8.85
N PRO A 138 -5.28 -14.57 9.56
CA PRO A 138 -5.40 -15.98 9.19
C PRO A 138 -6.12 -16.18 7.84
N GLU A 139 -6.95 -15.21 7.45
CA GLU A 139 -7.61 -15.20 6.16
C GLU A 139 -6.69 -14.55 5.12
N ARG A 140 -6.31 -15.33 4.10
CA ARG A 140 -5.65 -14.76 2.92
C ARG A 140 -6.61 -13.81 2.21
N CYS A 141 -6.08 -12.62 1.95
CA CYS A 141 -6.65 -11.59 1.11
C CYS A 141 -7.28 -12.21 -0.14
N ALA A 142 -8.58 -11.99 -0.33
CA ALA A 142 -9.35 -12.62 -1.39
C ALA A 142 -8.95 -12.19 -2.81
N GLY A 143 -8.19 -11.10 -2.96
CA GLY A 143 -7.65 -10.70 -4.26
C GLY A 143 -6.42 -9.82 -4.18
N ASN A 144 -5.84 -9.61 -5.36
CA ASN A 144 -4.68 -8.78 -5.62
C ASN A 144 -5.16 -7.35 -5.90
N TYR A 145 -4.98 -6.42 -4.97
CA TYR A 145 -5.18 -5.00 -5.24
C TYR A 145 -4.03 -4.55 -6.15
N GLY A 146 -4.32 -4.38 -7.44
CA GLY A 146 -3.29 -4.09 -8.43
C GLY A 146 -2.62 -2.72 -8.19
N TRP A 147 -1.44 -2.54 -8.77
CA TRP A 147 -0.68 -1.30 -8.78
C TRP A 147 -0.80 -0.64 -10.16
N ASP A 148 -0.75 0.69 -10.18
CA ASP A 148 -0.69 1.48 -11.43
C ASP A 148 0.27 2.65 -11.35
N GLY A 149 1.06 2.76 -10.29
CA GLY A 149 1.99 3.86 -10.14
C GLY A 149 2.93 3.65 -8.98
N MET A 150 3.89 4.55 -8.85
CA MET A 150 4.69 4.67 -7.65
C MET A 150 3.84 5.31 -6.57
N HIS A 151 4.27 5.12 -5.34
CA HIS A 151 3.65 5.73 -4.19
C HIS A 151 3.53 7.25 -4.39
N PRO A 152 2.34 7.86 -4.24
CA PRO A 152 2.15 9.29 -4.50
C PRO A 152 2.98 10.18 -3.57
N GLY A 153 3.36 9.67 -2.39
CA GLY A 153 4.29 10.35 -1.48
C GLY A 153 5.77 10.26 -1.89
N LEU A 154 6.16 9.44 -2.86
CA LEU A 154 7.54 9.31 -3.32
C LEU A 154 7.91 10.50 -4.21
N ARG A 155 8.98 11.22 -3.86
CA ARG A 155 9.47 12.37 -4.61
C ARG A 155 10.33 11.94 -5.79
N ILE A 156 9.84 12.23 -6.99
CA ILE A 156 10.59 12.14 -8.23
C ILE A 156 11.42 13.43 -8.39
N GLY A 157 12.73 13.30 -8.43
CA GLY A 157 13.66 14.41 -8.66
C GLY A 157 13.84 14.71 -10.15
N ASP A 158 14.18 15.96 -10.47
CA ASP A 158 14.35 16.43 -11.86
C ASP A 158 15.44 15.65 -12.62
N ALA A 159 16.48 15.19 -11.91
CA ALA A 159 17.61 14.45 -12.47
C ALA A 159 17.52 12.92 -12.32
N ASP A 160 16.43 12.42 -11.76
CA ASP A 160 16.19 10.98 -11.63
C ASP A 160 15.99 10.33 -13.01
N LEU A 161 16.09 9.01 -13.05
CA LEU A 161 15.88 8.22 -14.25
C LEU A 161 14.82 7.13 -13.99
N MET A 162 14.05 6.76 -15.02
CA MET A 162 13.02 5.71 -14.91
C MET A 162 13.25 4.51 -15.85
N PRO A 163 14.28 3.68 -15.59
CA PRO A 163 14.50 2.47 -16.37
C PRO A 163 13.64 1.29 -15.89
N ASP A 164 13.30 0.38 -16.80
CA ASP A 164 12.50 -0.82 -16.52
C ASP A 164 13.14 -2.13 -17.01
N THR A 165 14.22 -2.06 -17.79
CA THR A 165 14.92 -3.26 -18.27
C THR A 165 16.34 -3.36 -17.75
N GLN A 166 16.89 -4.58 -17.75
CA GLN A 166 18.31 -4.82 -17.45
C GLN A 166 19.23 -3.99 -18.36
N ALA A 167 18.89 -3.91 -19.64
CA ALA A 167 19.68 -3.19 -20.64
C ALA A 167 19.69 -1.69 -20.41
N GLU A 168 18.57 -1.10 -20.00
CA GLU A 168 18.50 0.32 -19.66
C GLU A 168 19.33 0.65 -18.44
N VAL A 169 19.15 -0.09 -17.34
CA VAL A 169 19.96 0.12 -16.11
C VAL A 169 21.45 -0.06 -16.41
N TYR A 170 21.81 -1.09 -17.19
CA TYR A 170 23.20 -1.32 -17.58
C TYR A 170 23.75 -0.18 -18.46
N SER A 171 22.96 0.34 -19.39
CA SER A 171 23.37 1.46 -20.26
C SER A 171 23.62 2.73 -19.46
N ILE A 172 22.74 3.05 -18.49
CA ILE A 172 22.97 4.14 -17.52
C ILE A 172 24.29 3.92 -16.79
N CYS A 173 24.51 2.70 -16.29
CA CYS A 173 25.70 2.40 -15.52
C CYS A 173 26.97 2.62 -16.33
N LYS A 174 27.00 2.20 -17.60
CA LYS A 174 28.17 2.42 -18.45
C LYS A 174 28.37 3.87 -18.84
N GLN A 175 27.30 4.59 -19.18
CA GLN A 175 27.42 5.99 -19.58
C GLN A 175 27.86 6.90 -18.43
N ARG A 176 27.44 6.59 -17.20
CA ARG A 176 27.78 7.37 -16.00
C ARG A 176 28.96 6.80 -15.19
N GLY A 177 29.57 5.72 -15.68
CA GLY A 177 30.65 5.03 -14.97
C GLY A 177 30.23 4.44 -13.62
N ILE A 178 28.95 4.11 -13.43
CA ILE A 178 28.45 3.50 -12.19
C ILE A 178 29.01 2.08 -12.08
N THR A 179 29.58 1.80 -10.92
CA THR A 179 30.16 0.50 -10.56
C THR A 179 29.37 -0.19 -9.45
N HIS A 180 28.68 0.59 -8.62
CA HIS A 180 27.94 0.13 -7.46
C HIS A 180 26.44 0.47 -7.58
N LEU A 181 25.59 -0.45 -7.17
CA LEU A 181 24.14 -0.30 -7.11
C LEU A 181 23.65 -0.59 -5.70
N ILE A 182 23.07 0.41 -5.05
CA ILE A 182 22.39 0.29 -3.76
C ILE A 182 20.89 0.10 -4.04
N TYR A 183 20.36 -1.05 -3.67
CA TYR A 183 18.97 -1.42 -3.85
C TYR A 183 18.13 -0.99 -2.65
N VAL A 184 17.05 -0.26 -2.94
CA VAL A 184 15.95 0.06 -2.04
C VAL A 184 14.62 -0.40 -2.69
N GLY A 185 13.57 -0.55 -1.89
CA GLY A 185 12.22 -0.85 -2.39
C GLY A 185 11.74 -2.27 -2.09
N PHE A 186 10.77 -2.75 -2.87
CA PHE A 186 9.88 -3.84 -2.44
C PHE A 186 9.55 -4.83 -3.57
N HIS A 187 9.21 -6.08 -3.33
CA HIS A 187 9.49 -6.83 -2.10
C HIS A 187 10.81 -7.59 -2.25
N THR A 188 11.60 -7.64 -1.19
CA THR A 188 13.02 -8.02 -1.20
C THR A 188 13.31 -9.33 -1.95
N GLN A 189 12.57 -10.40 -1.65
CA GLN A 189 12.74 -11.72 -2.25
C GLN A 189 12.05 -11.92 -3.60
N VAL A 190 11.26 -10.96 -4.05
CA VAL A 190 10.47 -11.06 -5.29
C VAL A 190 11.05 -10.13 -6.35
N CYS A 191 10.80 -8.83 -6.21
CA CYS A 191 11.10 -7.86 -7.26
C CYS A 191 12.58 -7.47 -7.23
N LEU A 192 13.11 -7.19 -6.04
CA LEU A 192 14.53 -6.89 -5.87
C LEU A 192 15.42 -8.08 -6.25
N LEU A 193 14.94 -9.32 -6.09
CA LEU A 193 15.66 -10.52 -6.50
C LEU A 193 15.61 -10.75 -8.01
N GLY A 194 14.39 -10.84 -8.56
CA GLY A 194 14.12 -11.57 -9.80
C GLY A 194 13.68 -10.73 -10.99
N LYS A 195 13.34 -9.45 -10.81
CA LYS A 195 12.99 -8.58 -11.95
C LYS A 195 14.21 -8.35 -12.86
N PRO A 196 14.00 -7.92 -14.13
CA PRO A 196 15.10 -7.67 -15.07
C PRO A 196 16.16 -6.67 -14.57
N MET A 197 15.76 -5.68 -13.77
CA MET A 197 16.66 -4.73 -13.11
C MET A 197 17.11 -5.15 -11.70
N GLY A 198 16.68 -6.33 -11.23
CA GLY A 198 16.94 -6.83 -9.88
C GLY A 198 18.39 -7.22 -9.62
N LEU A 199 18.70 -7.49 -8.35
CA LEU A 199 20.01 -7.88 -7.83
C LEU A 199 20.66 -9.00 -8.63
N LYS A 200 19.91 -10.07 -8.95
CA LYS A 200 20.46 -11.22 -9.67
C LYS A 200 20.93 -10.82 -11.07
N ALA A 201 20.09 -10.10 -11.81
CA ALA A 201 20.37 -9.70 -13.19
C ALA A 201 21.56 -8.72 -13.26
N MET A 202 21.58 -7.70 -12.40
CA MET A 202 22.67 -6.72 -12.43
C MET A 202 23.99 -7.28 -11.90
N LYS A 203 23.95 -8.21 -10.94
CA LYS A 203 25.15 -8.93 -10.49
C LYS A 203 25.70 -9.84 -11.59
N THR A 204 24.85 -10.52 -12.36
CA THR A 204 25.28 -11.28 -13.54
C THR A 204 25.96 -10.40 -14.59
N ALA A 205 25.51 -9.14 -14.73
CA ALA A 205 26.15 -8.14 -15.59
C ALA A 205 27.45 -7.53 -15.01
N GLY A 206 27.88 -7.98 -13.82
CA GLY A 206 29.17 -7.62 -13.22
C GLY A 206 29.15 -6.38 -12.32
N LEU A 207 27.96 -5.85 -11.99
CA LEU A 207 27.84 -4.69 -11.10
C LEU A 207 27.96 -5.11 -9.63
N ARG A 208 28.54 -4.24 -8.80
CA ARG A 208 28.55 -4.40 -7.34
C ARG A 208 27.19 -4.04 -6.77
N CYS A 209 26.41 -5.06 -6.45
CA CYS A 209 25.06 -4.89 -5.92
C CYS A 209 25.05 -5.00 -4.40
N VAL A 210 24.41 -4.04 -3.74
CA VAL A 210 24.29 -3.92 -2.28
C VAL A 210 22.82 -3.71 -1.93
N LEU A 211 22.30 -4.40 -0.91
CA LEU A 211 20.93 -4.17 -0.43
C LEU A 211 20.94 -3.22 0.78
N ALA A 212 20.14 -2.15 0.75
CA ALA A 212 19.88 -1.33 1.93
C ALA A 212 18.84 -2.01 2.83
N ARG A 213 19.31 -2.68 3.90
CA ARG A 213 18.46 -3.55 4.74
C ARG A 213 17.41 -2.80 5.56
N ASP A 214 17.60 -1.50 5.77
CA ASP A 214 16.65 -0.58 6.40
C ASP A 214 15.69 0.10 5.41
N MET A 215 15.81 -0.18 4.11
CA MET A 215 15.04 0.46 3.03
C MET A 215 14.28 -0.56 2.17
N THR A 216 13.94 -1.72 2.74
CA THR A 216 13.27 -2.82 2.03
C THR A 216 12.30 -3.57 2.94
N ASP A 217 11.36 -4.27 2.32
CA ASP A 217 10.39 -5.13 2.99
C ASP A 217 10.21 -6.44 2.21
N ALA A 218 10.17 -7.57 2.91
CA ALA A 218 9.92 -8.85 2.28
C ALA A 218 8.42 -9.09 2.08
N HIS A 219 8.04 -9.91 1.08
CA HIS A 219 6.66 -10.35 0.84
C HIS A 219 6.08 -10.82 2.18
N PRO A 220 5.04 -10.17 2.72
CA PRO A 220 4.79 -10.27 4.14
C PRO A 220 3.94 -11.50 4.44
N GLY A 221 4.26 -12.18 5.53
CA GLY A 221 3.41 -13.17 6.18
C GLY A 221 3.19 -12.80 7.64
N TYR A 222 2.11 -13.30 8.22
CA TYR A 222 1.75 -13.00 9.59
C TYR A 222 1.05 -14.19 10.23
N ASP A 223 1.69 -14.75 11.26
CA ASP A 223 1.13 -15.79 12.11
C ASP A 223 1.49 -15.47 13.57
N PRO A 224 0.64 -14.69 14.26
CA PRO A 224 0.90 -14.28 15.63
C PRO A 224 0.90 -15.46 16.62
N THR A 225 0.30 -16.61 16.27
CA THR A 225 0.28 -17.79 17.14
C THR A 225 1.66 -18.43 17.28
N ARG A 226 2.53 -18.22 16.29
CA ARG A 226 3.92 -18.67 16.27
C ARG A 226 4.91 -17.52 16.52
N GLY A 227 4.43 -16.33 16.87
CA GLY A 227 5.25 -15.12 16.98
C GLY A 227 5.85 -14.65 15.64
N PHE A 228 5.27 -15.09 14.52
CA PHE A 228 5.80 -14.79 13.19
C PHE A 228 5.20 -13.48 12.66
N THR A 229 6.05 -12.46 12.51
CA THR A 229 5.65 -11.12 12.06
C THR A 229 6.23 -10.79 10.68
N PRO A 230 5.64 -9.81 9.97
CA PRO A 230 6.23 -9.33 8.71
C PRO A 230 7.66 -8.79 8.85
N ASP A 231 7.99 -8.18 10.00
CA ASP A 231 9.35 -7.70 10.28
C ASP A 231 10.34 -8.84 10.52
N LEU A 232 9.91 -9.91 11.24
CA LEU A 232 10.72 -11.12 11.38
C LEU A 232 11.01 -11.75 10.02
N ASN A 233 10.00 -11.85 9.16
CA ASN A 233 10.18 -12.37 7.81
C ASN A 233 11.18 -11.53 7.00
N THR A 234 11.07 -10.20 7.08
CA THR A 234 12.01 -9.29 6.41
C THR A 234 13.44 -9.51 6.90
N ALA A 235 13.64 -9.64 8.22
CA ALA A 235 14.96 -9.94 8.78
C ALA A 235 15.53 -11.28 8.28
N GLN A 236 14.70 -12.33 8.22
CA GLN A 236 15.11 -13.65 7.73
C GLN A 236 15.47 -13.64 6.24
N VAL A 237 14.73 -12.89 5.42
CA VAL A 237 15.03 -12.71 3.99
C VAL A 237 16.32 -11.92 3.78
N VAL A 238 16.54 -10.86 4.56
CA VAL A 238 17.80 -10.10 4.55
C VAL A 238 18.98 -11.00 4.92
N GLU A 239 18.85 -11.80 5.99
CA GLU A 239 19.87 -12.78 6.38
C GLU A 239 20.17 -13.78 5.24
N HIS A 240 19.14 -14.27 4.55
CA HIS A 240 19.31 -15.15 3.39
C HIS A 240 20.13 -14.49 2.28
N PHE A 241 19.88 -13.21 2.01
CA PHE A 241 20.62 -12.45 1.00
C PHE A 241 22.08 -12.23 1.41
N GLU A 242 22.32 -11.94 2.69
CA GLU A 242 23.67 -11.77 3.24
C GLU A 242 24.53 -13.04 3.12
N LYS A 243 23.89 -14.22 3.18
CA LYS A 243 24.56 -15.52 2.99
C LYS A 243 24.81 -15.84 1.52
N HIS A 244 23.83 -15.54 0.65
CA HIS A 244 23.78 -16.20 -0.66
C HIS A 244 23.79 -15.26 -1.87
N LEU A 245 23.52 -13.97 -1.70
CA LEU A 245 23.25 -13.08 -2.82
C LEU A 245 24.11 -11.82 -2.83
N ALA A 246 24.05 -10.98 -1.79
CA ALA A 246 24.66 -9.66 -1.82
C ALA A 246 24.97 -9.17 -0.40
N PRO A 247 26.03 -8.36 -0.23
CA PRO A 247 26.21 -7.61 1.00
C PRO A 247 25.06 -6.63 1.23
N THR A 248 24.84 -6.26 2.49
CA THR A 248 23.86 -5.26 2.89
C THR A 248 24.52 -4.05 3.57
N ILE A 249 23.83 -2.92 3.60
CA ILE A 249 24.19 -1.72 4.39
C ILE A 249 23.00 -1.24 5.23
N GLN A 250 23.26 -0.58 6.37
CA GLN A 250 22.27 0.31 7.00
C GLN A 250 22.39 1.67 6.32
N PHE A 251 21.56 1.94 5.32
CA PHE A 251 21.77 3.12 4.48
C PHE A 251 21.59 4.42 5.27
N GLN A 252 20.64 4.47 6.22
CA GLN A 252 20.54 5.59 7.14
C GLN A 252 21.83 5.85 7.92
N GLU A 253 22.49 4.80 8.44
CA GLU A 253 23.72 4.97 9.22
C GLU A 253 24.87 5.47 8.34
N GLU A 254 24.99 4.95 7.10
CA GLU A 254 25.96 5.45 6.14
C GLU A 254 25.72 6.94 5.83
N LEU A 255 24.47 7.35 5.63
CA LEU A 255 24.12 8.75 5.41
C LEU A 255 24.36 9.63 6.64
N MET A 256 24.16 9.10 7.85
CA MET A 256 24.50 9.79 9.11
C MET A 256 26.01 10.06 9.23
N LYS A 257 26.86 9.06 8.90
CA LYS A 257 28.32 9.24 8.90
C LYS A 257 28.77 10.37 7.97
N LEU A 258 28.02 10.59 6.89
CA LEU A 258 28.26 11.64 5.89
C LEU A 258 27.61 12.99 6.24
N GLY A 259 26.93 13.11 7.38
CA GLY A 259 26.19 14.32 7.76
C GLY A 259 25.00 14.61 6.85
N LYS A 260 24.51 13.61 6.10
CA LYS A 260 23.37 13.70 5.16
C LYS A 260 22.08 13.16 5.73
N TRP A 261 22.08 12.74 6.99
CA TRP A 261 20.90 12.28 7.71
C TRP A 261 20.82 12.94 9.09
N ASP A 262 19.70 13.61 9.36
CA ASP A 262 19.42 14.19 10.67
C ASP A 262 18.81 13.12 11.60
N ALA A 263 19.52 12.80 12.68
CA ALA A 263 19.08 11.85 13.69
C ALA A 263 17.78 12.29 14.42
N GLY A 264 17.39 13.56 14.30
CA GLY A 264 16.17 14.10 14.85
C GLY A 264 14.92 13.87 14.00
N TRP A 265 15.06 13.45 12.73
CA TRP A 265 13.92 13.18 11.85
C TRP A 265 13.06 12.02 12.36
N ILE A 266 11.75 12.24 12.36
CA ILE A 266 10.74 11.23 12.66
C ILE A 266 10.11 10.81 11.34
N VAL A 267 10.53 9.65 10.82
CA VAL A 267 10.17 9.20 9.45
C VAL A 267 9.52 7.83 9.39
N ASP A 268 9.58 7.05 10.46
CA ASP A 268 9.03 5.69 10.50
C ASP A 268 7.79 5.66 11.40
N PRO A 269 6.66 5.11 10.94
CA PRO A 269 5.50 4.87 11.80
C PRO A 269 5.68 3.63 12.69
N VAL A 270 4.83 3.51 13.71
CA VAL A 270 4.60 2.22 14.38
C VAL A 270 3.84 1.31 13.42
N ARG A 271 4.43 0.19 13.04
CA ARG A 271 3.81 -0.74 12.10
C ARG A 271 2.75 -1.56 12.82
N VAL A 272 1.54 -1.61 12.26
CA VAL A 272 0.38 -2.35 12.80
C VAL A 272 0.12 -3.57 11.91
N ALA A 273 0.03 -4.77 12.50
CA ALA A 273 -0.39 -5.98 11.80
C ALA A 273 -1.47 -6.75 12.59
N PRO A 274 -2.57 -7.19 11.95
CA PRO A 274 -2.92 -6.90 10.56
C PRO A 274 -3.34 -5.44 10.40
N TRP A 275 -3.19 -4.89 9.19
CA TRP A 275 -3.48 -3.48 8.95
C TRP A 275 -4.96 -3.21 8.61
N GLY A 276 -5.44 -2.02 8.97
CA GLY A 276 -6.68 -1.42 8.48
C GLY A 276 -6.74 0.07 8.81
N THR A 277 -7.21 0.92 7.89
CA THR A 277 -7.47 2.36 8.12
C THR A 277 -8.97 2.66 8.06
N SER A 278 -9.32 3.90 8.40
CA SER A 278 -10.68 4.42 8.19
C SER A 278 -11.22 4.17 6.76
N MET A 279 -10.38 4.36 5.74
CA MET A 279 -10.73 4.18 4.31
C MET A 279 -10.53 2.76 3.76
N ARG A 280 -9.90 1.87 4.53
CA ARG A 280 -9.77 0.45 4.19
C ARG A 280 -9.72 -0.36 5.48
N PRO A 281 -10.85 -0.48 6.18
CA PRO A 281 -10.90 -1.06 7.51
C PRO A 281 -10.55 -2.54 7.50
N HIS A 282 -10.19 -3.04 8.69
CA HIS A 282 -10.08 -4.46 8.93
C HIS A 282 -11.39 -5.00 9.49
N LEU A 283 -12.15 -5.70 8.66
CA LEU A 283 -13.38 -6.39 9.07
C LEU A 283 -13.03 -7.76 9.65
N PHE A 284 -13.66 -8.13 10.76
CA PHE A 284 -13.44 -9.43 11.39
C PHE A 284 -14.71 -9.97 12.06
N GLU A 285 -14.87 -11.30 12.09
CA GLU A 285 -15.99 -11.97 12.78
C GLU A 285 -15.58 -12.54 14.14
N LYS A 286 -14.34 -13.01 14.24
CA LYS A 286 -13.74 -13.59 15.45
C LYS A 286 -12.61 -12.69 15.93
N PRO A 287 -12.31 -12.66 17.23
CA PRO A 287 -11.21 -11.87 17.76
C PRO A 287 -9.92 -12.11 16.98
N ILE A 288 -9.22 -11.02 16.66
CA ILE A 288 -7.94 -11.04 15.94
C ILE A 288 -6.82 -10.63 16.87
N THR A 289 -5.61 -11.16 16.64
CA THR A 289 -4.41 -10.71 17.35
C THR A 289 -3.76 -9.57 16.58
N VAL A 290 -3.48 -8.46 17.27
CA VAL A 290 -2.75 -7.31 16.76
C VAL A 290 -1.33 -7.29 17.33
N THR A 291 -0.35 -7.10 16.46
CA THR A 291 1.05 -6.84 16.80
C THR A 291 1.45 -5.42 16.39
N LEU A 292 2.20 -4.75 17.25
CA LEU A 292 2.81 -3.45 16.99
C LEU A 292 4.33 -3.63 16.94
N THR A 293 4.99 -3.00 15.97
CA THR A 293 6.46 -3.03 15.84
C THR A 293 7.03 -1.68 15.45
N ALA A 294 8.26 -1.40 15.91
CA ALA A 294 9.04 -0.23 15.52
C ALA A 294 10.51 -0.66 15.28
N PRO A 295 10.76 -1.49 14.24
CA PRO A 295 12.02 -2.24 14.11
C PRO A 295 13.26 -1.35 13.94
N LEU A 296 13.09 -0.12 13.48
CA LEU A 296 14.17 0.86 13.27
C LEU A 296 14.36 1.82 14.46
N GLN A 297 13.51 1.72 15.50
CA GLN A 297 13.60 2.52 16.71
C GLN A 297 13.89 1.61 17.90
N SER A 298 15.09 1.03 17.91
CA SER A 298 15.55 0.22 19.03
C SER A 298 15.48 1.00 20.35
N ASN A 299 15.07 0.30 21.42
CA ASN A 299 14.85 0.83 22.76
C ASN A 299 13.74 1.88 22.89
N ALA A 300 12.90 2.08 21.86
CA ALA A 300 11.70 2.91 21.99
C ALA A 300 10.55 2.12 22.61
N GLU A 301 9.77 2.80 23.45
CA GLU A 301 8.56 2.27 24.07
C GLU A 301 7.37 2.56 23.17
N ILE A 302 6.70 1.52 22.67
CA ILE A 302 5.47 1.67 21.89
C ILE A 302 4.30 1.91 22.87
N ARG A 303 3.60 3.01 22.68
CA ARG A 303 2.43 3.43 23.46
C ARG A 303 1.20 3.45 22.54
N TYR A 304 0.05 3.04 23.05
CA TYR A 304 -1.15 2.92 22.22
C TYR A 304 -2.45 3.24 22.97
N THR A 305 -3.50 3.50 22.20
CA THR A 305 -4.89 3.71 22.66
C THR A 305 -5.82 2.88 21.78
N LEU A 306 -6.99 2.50 22.28
CA LEU A 306 -7.97 1.65 21.57
C LEU A 306 -9.30 2.37 21.29
N ASP A 307 -9.42 3.61 21.74
CA ASP A 307 -10.60 4.47 21.59
C ASP A 307 -10.43 5.56 20.51
N GLY A 308 -9.27 5.62 19.86
CA GLY A 308 -8.91 6.64 18.87
C GLY A 308 -8.33 7.93 19.46
N SER A 309 -8.13 8.02 20.77
CA SER A 309 -7.42 9.15 21.38
C SER A 309 -5.92 9.12 21.04
N GLN A 310 -5.24 10.28 21.06
CA GLN A 310 -3.82 10.32 20.75
C GLN A 310 -2.99 9.63 21.86
N PRO A 311 -2.05 8.72 21.53
CA PRO A 311 -1.17 8.13 22.53
C PRO A 311 -0.18 9.18 23.07
N THR A 312 0.04 9.14 24.37
CA THR A 312 1.05 9.92 25.10
C THR A 312 2.09 8.99 25.72
N GLU A 313 3.15 9.54 26.29
CA GLU A 313 4.18 8.76 27.00
C GLU A 313 3.64 8.00 28.23
N ILE A 314 2.46 8.38 28.74
CA ILE A 314 1.78 7.72 29.85
C ILE A 314 0.65 6.78 29.42
N SER A 315 0.34 6.71 28.12
CA SER A 315 -0.62 5.74 27.59
C SER A 315 -0.15 4.30 27.83
N PRO A 316 -1.03 3.28 27.74
CA PRO A 316 -0.66 1.88 27.90
C PRO A 316 0.59 1.50 27.09
N LEU A 317 1.54 0.86 27.75
CA LEU A 317 2.76 0.32 27.13
C LEU A 317 2.42 -0.97 26.39
N TYR A 318 2.84 -1.07 25.14
CA TYR A 318 2.78 -2.32 24.39
C TYR A 318 3.94 -3.23 24.81
N SER A 319 3.62 -4.38 25.42
CA SER A 319 4.58 -5.38 25.89
C SER A 319 4.45 -6.73 25.19
N HIS A 320 3.24 -7.07 24.71
CA HIS A 320 2.96 -8.29 23.98
C HIS A 320 1.79 -8.08 23.00
N PRO A 321 1.62 -8.96 21.99
CA PRO A 321 0.45 -8.93 21.11
C PRO A 321 -0.85 -9.00 21.90
N PHE A 322 -1.89 -8.29 21.46
CA PHE A 322 -3.18 -8.25 22.16
C PHE A 322 -4.35 -8.61 21.22
N ALA A 323 -5.43 -9.10 21.80
CA ALA A 323 -6.63 -9.45 21.05
C ALA A 323 -7.55 -8.22 20.88
N VAL A 324 -8.05 -8.03 19.67
CA VAL A 324 -9.15 -7.10 19.35
C VAL A 324 -10.40 -7.93 19.12
N ALA A 325 -11.36 -7.81 20.03
CA ALA A 325 -12.62 -8.58 20.01
C ALA A 325 -13.83 -7.76 19.58
N GLU A 326 -13.77 -6.43 19.71
CA GLU A 326 -14.84 -5.48 19.37
C GLU A 326 -14.35 -4.42 18.39
N THR A 327 -15.27 -3.68 17.77
CA THR A 327 -14.92 -2.53 16.93
C THR A 327 -14.03 -1.56 17.70
N THR A 328 -12.84 -1.30 17.16
CA THR A 328 -11.72 -0.65 17.88
C THR A 328 -11.03 0.35 16.97
N ARG A 329 -10.70 1.53 17.52
CA ARG A 329 -9.86 2.54 16.88
C ARG A 329 -8.51 2.58 17.59
N LEU A 330 -7.53 1.92 17.00
CA LEU A 330 -6.16 1.90 17.50
C LEU A 330 -5.44 3.18 17.08
N ARG A 331 -4.71 3.82 17.99
CA ARG A 331 -3.60 4.72 17.64
C ARG A 331 -2.34 4.31 18.38
N ALA A 332 -1.18 4.43 17.74
CA ALA A 332 0.09 4.03 18.33
C ALA A 332 1.25 4.95 17.93
N THR A 333 2.14 5.21 18.89
CA THR A 333 3.40 5.97 18.70
C THR A 333 4.49 5.36 19.56
N ALA A 334 5.74 5.40 19.10
CA ALA A 334 6.90 5.03 19.90
C ALA A 334 7.56 6.25 20.54
N PHE A 335 7.96 6.12 21.80
CA PHE A 335 8.58 7.17 22.59
C PHE A 335 9.96 6.75 23.10
N ARG A 336 10.86 7.73 23.23
CA ARG A 336 12.11 7.61 23.99
C ARG A 336 12.08 8.67 25.08
N GLY A 337 11.81 8.26 26.32
CA GLY A 337 11.42 9.19 27.38
C GLY A 337 10.13 9.93 26.99
N ARG A 338 10.16 11.27 27.00
CA ARG A 338 9.01 12.11 26.61
C ARG A 338 8.94 12.45 25.12
N ARG A 339 9.95 12.06 24.33
CA ARG A 339 10.04 12.42 22.91
C ARG A 339 9.44 11.31 22.05
N ALA A 340 8.48 11.66 21.19
CA ALA A 340 8.04 10.77 20.12
C ALA A 340 9.19 10.53 19.12
N VAL A 341 9.40 9.28 18.72
CA VAL A 341 10.45 8.86 17.76
C VAL A 341 9.90 8.12 16.56
N CYS A 342 8.59 7.84 16.54
CA CYS A 342 7.86 7.33 15.37
C CYS A 342 6.77 8.31 14.97
N LEU A 343 6.41 8.27 13.68
CA LEU A 343 5.16 8.83 13.21
C LEU A 343 4.01 8.09 13.88
N GLU A 344 2.97 8.82 14.24
CA GLU A 344 1.78 8.22 14.81
C GLU A 344 1.06 7.37 13.76
N SER A 345 0.54 6.23 14.18
CA SER A 345 -0.10 5.24 13.31
C SER A 345 -1.53 5.00 13.77
N GLU A 346 -2.44 4.83 12.81
CA GLU A 346 -3.84 4.50 13.07
C GLU A 346 -4.18 3.07 12.64
N GLY A 347 -5.15 2.48 13.33
CA GLY A 347 -5.76 1.19 13.01
C GLY A 347 -7.28 1.26 13.17
N ALA A 348 -8.04 0.84 12.16
CA ALA A 348 -9.49 0.75 12.21
C ALA A 348 -9.95 -0.70 12.03
N PHE A 349 -10.48 -1.26 13.12
CA PHE A 349 -10.95 -2.64 13.19
C PHE A 349 -12.46 -2.63 13.44
N TYR A 350 -13.23 -3.33 12.60
CA TYR A 350 -14.68 -3.40 12.72
C TYR A 350 -15.13 -4.84 12.90
N ARG A 351 -15.81 -5.08 14.02
CA ARG A 351 -16.43 -6.37 14.28
C ARG A 351 -17.71 -6.49 13.46
N MET A 352 -17.85 -7.59 12.73
CA MET A 352 -19.08 -7.93 12.02
C MET A 352 -20.00 -8.74 12.94
N GLY A 353 -21.28 -8.39 12.94
CA GLY A 353 -22.33 -9.15 13.62
C GLY A 353 -22.57 -10.53 12.99
N PRO A 354 -23.45 -11.36 13.57
CA PRO A 354 -23.85 -12.63 12.95
C PRO A 354 -24.51 -12.41 11.59
N ALA A 355 -24.48 -13.42 10.73
CA ALA A 355 -25.20 -13.37 9.46
C ALA A 355 -26.71 -13.17 9.73
N PRO A 356 -27.35 -12.18 9.09
CA PRO A 356 -28.77 -11.94 9.29
C PRO A 356 -29.60 -13.06 8.64
N PRO A 357 -30.85 -13.29 9.10
CA PRO A 357 -31.76 -14.18 8.40
C PRO A 357 -32.10 -13.64 6.99
N LEU A 358 -32.61 -14.51 6.12
CA LEU A 358 -33.19 -14.05 4.85
C LEU A 358 -34.48 -13.26 5.12
N PRO A 359 -34.76 -12.22 4.32
CA PRO A 359 -36.02 -11.49 4.43
C PRO A 359 -37.19 -12.33 3.92
N ASP A 360 -38.38 -12.11 4.50
CA ASP A 360 -39.63 -12.64 3.98
C ASP A 360 -40.12 -11.81 2.77
N VAL A 361 -39.80 -10.51 2.74
CA VAL A 361 -40.15 -9.58 1.66
C VAL A 361 -38.89 -8.87 1.15
N PHE A 362 -38.50 -9.14 -0.10
CA PHE A 362 -37.30 -8.53 -0.70
C PHE A 362 -37.56 -7.11 -1.19
N ILE A 363 -36.61 -6.20 -1.03
CA ILE A 363 -36.74 -4.81 -1.49
C ILE A 363 -36.89 -4.70 -3.02
N GLY A 364 -36.36 -5.67 -3.76
CA GLY A 364 -36.51 -5.75 -5.21
C GLY A 364 -37.92 -6.12 -5.68
N ASP A 365 -38.77 -6.64 -4.80
CA ASP A 365 -40.19 -6.93 -5.11
C ASP A 365 -41.11 -5.74 -4.77
N LEU A 366 -40.55 -4.68 -4.18
CA LEU A 366 -41.29 -3.50 -3.75
C LEU A 366 -41.04 -2.32 -4.69
N SER A 367 -42.01 -1.43 -4.79
CA SER A 367 -41.83 -0.14 -5.45
C SER A 367 -41.35 0.89 -4.43
N PRO A 368 -40.14 1.47 -4.59
CA PRO A 368 -39.69 2.52 -3.70
C PRO A 368 -40.52 3.79 -3.90
N VAL A 369 -40.80 4.52 -2.82
CA VAL A 369 -41.44 5.85 -2.88
C VAL A 369 -40.49 6.90 -3.46
N ARG A 370 -39.18 6.63 -3.40
CA ARG A 370 -38.12 7.44 -4.00
C ARG A 370 -36.97 6.54 -4.41
N SER A 371 -36.46 6.73 -5.62
CA SER A 371 -35.29 6.05 -6.16
C SER A 371 -34.43 7.07 -6.89
N VAL A 372 -33.20 7.28 -6.41
CA VAL A 372 -32.22 8.19 -7.01
C VAL A 372 -30.84 7.53 -7.02
N GLY A 373 -29.99 7.93 -7.95
CA GLY A 373 -28.62 7.42 -8.08
C GLY A 373 -27.67 8.46 -8.68
N PHE A 374 -26.45 8.02 -9.00
CA PHE A 374 -25.39 8.87 -9.55
C PHE A 374 -25.79 9.55 -10.86
N GLY A 375 -25.95 10.86 -10.79
CA GLY A 375 -26.59 11.63 -11.85
C GLY A 375 -27.08 12.98 -11.39
N HIS A 376 -28.01 13.56 -12.15
CA HIS A 376 -28.72 14.79 -11.78
C HIS A 376 -30.23 14.60 -11.89
N THR A 377 -30.99 15.24 -10.99
CA THR A 377 -32.45 15.24 -11.03
C THR A 377 -32.92 16.58 -11.58
N TYR A 378 -33.74 16.55 -12.63
CA TYR A 378 -34.37 17.76 -13.18
C TYR A 378 -35.84 17.48 -13.47
N GLY A 379 -36.74 18.32 -12.93
CA GLY A 379 -38.19 18.15 -13.12
C GLY A 379 -38.74 16.82 -12.58
N GLY A 380 -38.13 16.25 -11.53
CA GLY A 380 -38.52 14.95 -10.96
C GLY A 380 -38.01 13.72 -11.71
N VAL A 381 -37.25 13.91 -12.80
CA VAL A 381 -36.64 12.82 -13.58
C VAL A 381 -35.15 12.73 -13.26
N VAL A 382 -34.70 11.54 -12.89
CA VAL A 382 -33.28 11.24 -12.65
C VAL A 382 -32.60 10.92 -13.98
N ARG A 383 -31.49 11.60 -14.25
CA ARG A 383 -30.60 11.35 -15.39
C ARG A 383 -29.28 10.82 -14.89
N TYR A 384 -29.00 9.57 -15.21
CA TYR A 384 -27.81 8.84 -14.76
C TYR A 384 -26.58 9.27 -15.57
N SER A 385 -25.42 9.29 -14.92
CA SER A 385 -24.16 9.77 -15.52
C SER A 385 -23.29 8.62 -16.03
N GLY A 386 -22.65 8.82 -17.19
CA GLY A 386 -21.72 7.84 -17.77
C GLY A 386 -22.43 6.56 -18.21
N LEU A 387 -21.89 5.41 -17.80
CA LEU A 387 -22.44 4.08 -18.09
C LEU A 387 -23.33 3.53 -16.95
N THR A 388 -23.62 4.34 -15.94
CA THR A 388 -24.45 3.93 -14.80
C THR A 388 -25.92 3.79 -15.21
N LYS A 389 -26.63 2.89 -14.55
CA LYS A 389 -28.06 2.64 -14.77
C LYS A 389 -28.87 3.03 -13.53
N PRO A 390 -30.21 3.12 -13.61
CA PRO A 390 -31.07 3.11 -12.43
C PRO A 390 -30.78 1.89 -11.54
N PRO A 391 -31.11 1.94 -10.24
CA PRO A 391 -31.07 0.77 -9.36
C PRO A 391 -31.70 -0.46 -10.03
N GLN A 392 -30.97 -1.56 -10.07
CA GLN A 392 -31.33 -2.77 -10.80
C GLN A 392 -31.78 -3.88 -9.84
N LYS A 393 -33.00 -4.40 -10.05
CA LYS A 393 -33.49 -5.56 -9.31
C LYS A 393 -32.70 -6.81 -9.70
N ASP A 394 -32.23 -7.55 -8.70
CA ASP A 394 -31.61 -8.89 -8.83
C ASP A 394 -30.40 -8.93 -9.80
N LYS A 395 -29.83 -7.76 -10.11
CA LYS A 395 -28.67 -7.54 -10.96
C LYS A 395 -27.86 -6.37 -10.40
N SER A 396 -26.56 -6.34 -10.67
CA SER A 396 -25.71 -5.19 -10.35
C SER A 396 -26.16 -3.96 -11.12
N ASN A 397 -25.68 -2.77 -10.76
CA ASN A 397 -26.01 -1.55 -11.49
C ASN A 397 -25.69 -1.65 -12.99
N LEU A 398 -24.64 -2.37 -13.36
CA LEU A 398 -24.26 -2.56 -14.76
C LEU A 398 -25.02 -3.69 -15.45
N GLY A 399 -25.91 -4.40 -14.74
CA GLY A 399 -26.74 -5.48 -15.29
C GLY A 399 -26.10 -6.86 -15.23
N GLU A 400 -24.99 -7.00 -14.51
CA GLU A 400 -24.34 -8.28 -14.23
C GLU A 400 -24.94 -8.94 -12.99
N ASP A 401 -24.43 -10.10 -12.57
CA ASP A 401 -24.87 -10.72 -11.32
C ASP A 401 -24.46 -9.89 -10.09
N LEU A 402 -25.28 -9.87 -9.05
CA LEU A 402 -24.93 -9.26 -7.76
C LEU A 402 -23.80 -10.06 -7.12
N ARG A 403 -22.69 -9.40 -6.78
CA ARG A 403 -21.50 -10.10 -6.31
C ARG A 403 -20.75 -9.31 -5.23
N ILE A 404 -20.56 -9.96 -4.08
CA ILE A 404 -19.82 -9.42 -2.94
C ILE A 404 -18.91 -10.51 -2.39
N ASN A 405 -17.62 -10.22 -2.22
CA ASN A 405 -16.62 -11.13 -1.63
C ASN A 405 -16.59 -12.54 -2.23
N ARG A 406 -16.58 -12.63 -3.56
CA ARG A 406 -16.58 -13.85 -4.39
C ARG A 406 -17.87 -14.65 -4.33
N GLN A 407 -18.87 -14.18 -3.60
CA GLN A 407 -20.18 -14.79 -3.53
C GLN A 407 -21.13 -14.09 -4.50
N THR A 408 -21.91 -14.90 -5.22
CA THR A 408 -23.00 -14.42 -6.09
C THR A 408 -24.32 -14.52 -5.36
N TYR A 409 -25.17 -13.50 -5.52
CA TYR A 409 -26.49 -13.43 -4.90
C TYR A 409 -27.56 -13.36 -5.98
N ALA A 410 -28.61 -14.16 -5.81
CA ALA A 410 -29.73 -14.19 -6.75
C ALA A 410 -30.73 -13.05 -6.51
N ARG A 411 -30.78 -12.50 -5.30
CA ARG A 411 -31.79 -11.53 -4.88
C ARG A 411 -31.14 -10.28 -4.29
N GLY A 412 -31.62 -9.11 -4.66
CA GLY A 412 -31.12 -7.85 -4.13
C GLY A 412 -31.34 -6.64 -5.04
N MET A 413 -30.52 -5.62 -4.84
CA MET A 413 -30.56 -4.37 -5.60
C MET A 413 -29.14 -3.87 -5.87
N GLY A 414 -28.78 -3.80 -7.15
CA GLY A 414 -27.51 -3.23 -7.60
C GLY A 414 -27.63 -1.73 -7.80
N VAL A 415 -26.68 -0.98 -7.23
CA VAL A 415 -26.68 0.49 -7.19
C VAL A 415 -25.31 1.06 -7.54
N HIS A 416 -25.26 2.37 -7.77
CA HIS A 416 -24.01 3.13 -7.89
C HIS A 416 -24.08 4.32 -6.93
N ALA A 417 -23.02 4.57 -6.16
CA ALA A 417 -23.01 5.62 -5.16
C ALA A 417 -22.76 7.02 -5.78
N PRO A 418 -23.45 8.07 -5.32
CA PRO A 418 -24.47 8.05 -4.29
C PRO A 418 -25.82 7.52 -4.82
N CYS A 419 -26.51 6.75 -4.00
CA CYS A 419 -27.85 6.20 -4.27
C CYS A 419 -28.71 6.25 -3.01
N GLU A 420 -30.00 6.51 -3.19
CA GLU A 420 -31.01 6.43 -2.13
C GLU A 420 -32.27 5.72 -2.63
N LEU A 421 -32.69 4.70 -1.88
CA LEU A 421 -33.94 3.97 -2.07
C LEU A 421 -34.79 4.13 -0.81
N VAL A 422 -35.97 4.72 -0.95
CA VAL A 422 -36.90 4.92 0.16
C VAL A 422 -38.11 4.02 0.00
N TYR A 423 -38.51 3.33 1.07
CA TYR A 423 -39.68 2.46 1.09
C TYR A 423 -40.63 2.88 2.22
N ALA A 424 -41.93 2.73 1.98
CA ALA A 424 -42.92 2.81 3.05
C ALA A 424 -42.82 1.57 3.94
N VAL A 425 -42.88 1.78 5.26
CA VAL A 425 -42.86 0.70 6.25
C VAL A 425 -44.29 0.25 6.52
N LYS A 426 -44.51 -1.07 6.50
CA LYS A 426 -45.79 -1.67 6.84
C LYS A 426 -45.81 -2.16 8.30
N PRO A 427 -46.97 -2.23 8.97
CA PRO A 427 -47.07 -2.66 10.38
C PRO A 427 -46.47 -4.06 10.67
N GLU A 428 -46.49 -4.95 9.69
CA GLU A 428 -45.95 -6.30 9.77
C GLU A 428 -44.41 -6.35 9.70
N TYR A 429 -43.75 -5.32 9.17
CA TYR A 429 -42.29 -5.28 9.06
C TYR A 429 -41.66 -5.03 10.43
N LYS A 430 -40.93 -6.03 10.95
CA LYS A 430 -40.30 -5.95 12.28
C LYS A 430 -38.82 -5.67 12.21
N ARG A 431 -38.15 -6.12 11.15
CA ARG A 431 -36.71 -5.91 10.97
C ARG A 431 -36.40 -5.66 9.51
N PHE A 432 -35.40 -4.82 9.26
CA PHE A 432 -34.71 -4.75 7.98
C PHE A 432 -33.42 -5.55 8.06
N VAL A 433 -33.23 -6.45 7.09
CA VAL A 433 -32.04 -7.30 6.99
C VAL A 433 -31.40 -7.14 5.62
N ALA A 434 -30.07 -7.14 5.56
CA ALA A 434 -29.34 -7.10 4.30
C ALA A 434 -27.88 -7.55 4.45
N LEU A 435 -27.30 -7.97 3.32
CA LEU A 435 -25.87 -8.02 3.09
C LEU A 435 -25.51 -6.87 2.14
N ALA A 436 -24.49 -6.09 2.46
CA ALA A 436 -24.11 -4.93 1.65
C ALA A 436 -22.60 -4.89 1.37
N GLY A 437 -22.20 -4.53 0.16
CA GLY A 437 -20.78 -4.42 -0.19
C GLY A 437 -20.54 -3.74 -1.52
N ALA A 438 -19.29 -3.37 -1.78
CA ALA A 438 -18.88 -2.90 -3.09
C ALA A 438 -19.03 -4.05 -4.11
N ASP A 439 -19.62 -3.75 -5.26
CA ASP A 439 -19.78 -4.69 -6.36
C ASP A 439 -18.40 -5.11 -6.88
N GLU A 440 -18.20 -6.41 -7.07
CA GLU A 440 -16.91 -6.95 -7.49
C GLU A 440 -16.80 -7.27 -8.99
N ASN A 441 -17.83 -7.01 -9.81
CA ASN A 441 -17.81 -7.40 -11.22
C ASN A 441 -16.63 -6.76 -11.97
N LEU A 442 -16.15 -5.61 -11.51
CA LEU A 442 -14.97 -4.96 -12.09
C LEU A 442 -13.72 -5.86 -12.05
N ILE A 443 -13.56 -6.76 -11.07
CA ILE A 443 -12.37 -7.63 -10.99
C ILE A 443 -12.35 -8.69 -12.10
N ARG A 444 -13.50 -8.92 -12.74
CA ARG A 444 -13.65 -9.87 -13.85
C ARG A 444 -13.24 -9.26 -15.19
N LEU A 445 -13.02 -7.95 -15.23
CA LEU A 445 -12.42 -7.27 -16.37
C LEU A 445 -10.93 -7.62 -16.44
N SER A 446 -10.38 -7.70 -17.66
CA SER A 446 -8.93 -7.84 -17.84
C SER A 446 -8.20 -6.69 -17.16
N ASN A 447 -7.25 -7.00 -16.26
CA ASN A 447 -6.55 -6.04 -15.40
C ASN A 447 -7.47 -5.19 -14.48
N GLY A 448 -8.71 -5.62 -14.25
CA GLY A 448 -9.68 -4.95 -13.37
C GLY A 448 -9.20 -4.81 -11.92
N SER A 449 -8.23 -5.62 -11.48
CA SER A 449 -7.55 -5.46 -10.19
C SER A 449 -6.95 -4.06 -9.97
N ASN A 450 -6.57 -3.37 -11.05
CA ASN A 450 -6.07 -1.99 -10.99
C ASN A 450 -7.19 -0.99 -10.68
N LEU A 451 -8.42 -1.28 -11.11
CA LEU A 451 -9.58 -0.46 -10.78
C LEU A 451 -10.17 -0.81 -9.41
N ALA A 452 -10.00 -2.06 -8.96
CA ALA A 452 -10.60 -2.62 -7.73
C ALA A 452 -10.23 -1.88 -6.44
N ARG A 453 -9.17 -1.06 -6.48
CA ARG A 453 -8.69 -0.29 -5.34
C ARG A 453 -9.46 1.01 -5.11
N TYR A 454 -10.15 1.53 -6.13
CA TYR A 454 -10.83 2.82 -6.08
C TYR A 454 -12.18 2.75 -5.37
N PRO A 455 -13.05 1.75 -5.61
CA PRO A 455 -14.39 1.77 -5.04
C PRO A 455 -14.38 1.89 -3.52
N SER A 456 -15.05 2.91 -2.98
CA SER A 456 -15.15 3.16 -1.55
C SER A 456 -16.59 3.54 -1.21
N VAL A 457 -17.33 2.60 -0.59
CA VAL A 457 -18.77 2.77 -0.38
C VAL A 457 -19.13 2.67 1.10
N VAL A 458 -19.96 3.58 1.59
CA VAL A 458 -20.59 3.49 2.91
C VAL A 458 -22.09 3.28 2.73
N PHE A 459 -22.62 2.25 3.38
CA PHE A 459 -24.05 1.98 3.41
C PHE A 459 -24.66 2.53 4.70
N LYS A 460 -25.85 3.12 4.60
CA LYS A 460 -26.60 3.61 5.75
C LYS A 460 -28.07 3.24 5.64
N VAL A 461 -28.66 2.98 6.80
CA VAL A 461 -30.09 2.74 6.96
C VAL A 461 -30.65 3.84 7.86
N PHE A 462 -31.66 4.55 7.38
CA PHE A 462 -32.39 5.54 8.14
C PHE A 462 -33.85 5.11 8.32
N ILE A 463 -34.41 5.33 9.50
CA ILE A 463 -35.83 5.12 9.78
C ILE A 463 -36.40 6.46 10.22
N ASP A 464 -37.44 6.93 9.51
CA ASP A 464 -38.06 8.25 9.72
C ASP A 464 -37.04 9.39 9.85
N GLY A 465 -36.02 9.37 8.98
CA GLY A 465 -34.95 10.37 8.91
C GLY A 465 -33.83 10.21 9.95
N LYS A 466 -33.92 9.27 10.89
CA LYS A 466 -32.87 8.99 11.88
C LYS A 466 -31.99 7.83 11.45
N GLN A 467 -30.68 7.98 11.52
CA GLN A 467 -29.74 6.90 11.17
C GLN A 467 -29.88 5.75 12.19
N ALA A 468 -30.32 4.59 11.72
CA ALA A 468 -30.48 3.38 12.53
C ALA A 468 -29.23 2.50 12.48
N ALA A 469 -28.54 2.44 11.33
CA ALA A 469 -27.31 1.67 11.16
C ALA A 469 -26.43 2.24 10.04
N ALA A 470 -25.14 1.93 10.10
CA ALA A 470 -24.18 2.23 9.04
C ALA A 470 -23.14 1.11 8.92
N SER A 471 -22.62 0.89 7.71
CA SER A 471 -21.44 0.06 7.49
C SER A 471 -20.16 0.84 7.79
N ALA A 472 -19.06 0.10 7.98
CA ALA A 472 -17.74 0.67 7.74
C ALA A 472 -17.57 1.05 6.25
N VAL A 473 -16.43 1.64 5.88
CA VAL A 473 -16.08 1.81 4.45
C VAL A 473 -15.91 0.43 3.82
N MET A 474 -16.74 0.13 2.84
CA MET A 474 -16.74 -1.12 2.09
C MET A 474 -15.83 -0.97 0.87
N ARG A 475 -14.96 -1.96 0.69
CA ARG A 475 -14.06 -2.07 -0.46
C ARG A 475 -14.38 -3.33 -1.24
N VAL A 476 -14.02 -3.36 -2.52
CA VAL A 476 -14.06 -4.58 -3.34
C VAL A 476 -13.33 -5.71 -2.61
N LEU A 477 -13.90 -6.92 -2.64
CA LEU A 477 -13.41 -8.11 -1.94
C LEU A 477 -13.39 -8.02 -0.39
N SER A 478 -14.01 -7.01 0.20
CA SER A 478 -14.34 -7.03 1.63
C SER A 478 -15.54 -7.94 1.88
N PRO A 479 -15.60 -8.65 3.01
CA PRO A 479 -16.81 -9.35 3.44
C PRO A 479 -18.03 -8.42 3.42
N ALA A 480 -19.19 -8.96 3.06
CA ALA A 480 -20.43 -8.19 3.05
C ALA A 480 -20.78 -7.71 4.47
N TRP A 481 -21.05 -6.42 4.60
CA TRP A 481 -21.55 -5.85 5.84
C TRP A 481 -22.95 -6.38 6.13
N ARG A 482 -23.21 -6.69 7.40
CA ARG A 482 -24.42 -7.36 7.86
C ARG A 482 -25.33 -6.34 8.54
N PHE A 483 -26.46 -6.04 7.90
CA PHE A 483 -27.53 -5.25 8.49
C PHE A 483 -28.57 -6.18 9.10
N ASP A 484 -28.89 -5.93 10.37
CA ASP A 484 -29.99 -6.55 11.09
C ASP A 484 -30.58 -5.51 12.05
N VAL A 485 -31.54 -4.74 11.53
CA VAL A 485 -32.02 -3.48 12.13
C VAL A 485 -33.46 -3.66 12.55
N GLU A 486 -33.75 -3.45 13.83
CA GLU A 486 -35.13 -3.42 14.33
C GLU A 486 -35.88 -2.20 13.80
N ILE A 487 -37.13 -2.41 13.40
CA ILE A 487 -38.01 -1.36 12.92
C ILE A 487 -38.98 -1.00 14.06
N PRO A 488 -38.91 0.24 14.60
CA PRO A 488 -39.82 0.70 15.64
C PRO A 488 -41.29 0.63 15.20
N THR A 489 -42.17 0.31 16.15
CA THR A 489 -43.61 0.33 15.89
C THR A 489 -44.06 1.74 15.50
N GLY A 490 -44.85 1.84 14.44
CA GLY A 490 -45.33 3.13 13.91
C GLY A 490 -44.37 3.84 12.96
N ALA A 491 -43.19 3.26 12.68
CA ALA A 491 -42.31 3.78 11.66
C ALA A 491 -43.01 3.85 10.30
N GLN A 492 -42.74 4.92 9.54
CA GLN A 492 -43.46 5.21 8.30
C GLN A 492 -42.58 4.99 7.07
N ILE A 493 -41.31 5.33 7.16
CA ILE A 493 -40.36 5.23 6.04
C ILE A 493 -39.02 4.66 6.49
N ILE A 494 -38.40 3.92 5.58
CA ILE A 494 -37.01 3.50 5.68
C ILE A 494 -36.27 3.97 4.43
N SER A 495 -35.10 4.58 4.61
CA SER A 495 -34.20 5.01 3.54
C SER A 495 -32.92 4.19 3.58
N LEU A 496 -32.60 3.58 2.43
CA LEU A 496 -31.40 2.78 2.20
C LEU A 496 -30.47 3.59 1.31
N ALA A 497 -29.34 4.03 1.88
CA ALA A 497 -28.37 4.87 1.19
C ALA A 497 -27.08 4.11 0.93
N ALA A 498 -26.54 4.23 -0.28
CA ALA A 498 -25.16 3.90 -0.61
C ALA A 498 -24.45 5.21 -0.95
N MET A 499 -23.34 5.51 -0.28
CA MET A 499 -22.63 6.79 -0.36
C MET A 499 -21.18 6.56 -0.79
N ASP A 500 -20.63 7.50 -1.55
CA ASP A 500 -19.17 7.66 -1.69
C ASP A 500 -18.57 7.84 -0.28
N ALA A 501 -17.48 7.13 0.01
CA ALA A 501 -16.79 7.25 1.30
C ALA A 501 -15.90 8.51 1.38
N GLY A 502 -15.89 9.34 0.34
CA GLY A 502 -15.27 10.66 0.29
C GLY A 502 -14.03 10.72 -0.58
N ASP A 503 -13.77 9.72 -1.42
CA ASP A 503 -12.67 9.74 -2.39
C ASP A 503 -13.11 10.15 -3.80
N GLY A 504 -14.42 10.32 -4.03
CA GLY A 504 -14.98 10.78 -5.29
C GLY A 504 -14.82 9.76 -6.42
N SER A 505 -14.62 8.49 -6.07
CA SER A 505 -14.47 7.39 -7.01
C SER A 505 -15.70 7.25 -7.92
N ARG A 506 -15.46 7.13 -9.23
CA ARG A 506 -16.52 6.83 -10.20
C ARG A 506 -16.80 5.33 -10.30
N GLU A 507 -15.99 4.51 -9.66
CA GLU A 507 -16.11 3.05 -9.65
C GLU A 507 -16.96 2.54 -8.48
N ASP A 508 -17.68 3.42 -7.77
CA ASP A 508 -18.47 3.11 -6.57
C ASP A 508 -19.78 2.35 -6.87
N PHE A 509 -19.65 1.25 -7.59
CA PHE A 509 -20.70 0.25 -7.75
C PHE A 509 -20.85 -0.56 -6.48
N ALA A 510 -22.09 -0.84 -6.11
CA ALA A 510 -22.43 -1.43 -4.82
C ALA A 510 -23.69 -2.28 -4.92
N ASP A 511 -23.76 -3.30 -4.07
CA ASP A 511 -24.87 -4.24 -4.03
C ASP A 511 -25.49 -4.30 -2.64
N TRP A 512 -26.82 -4.19 -2.59
CA TRP A 512 -27.65 -4.63 -1.47
C TRP A 512 -28.13 -6.06 -1.76
N ALA A 513 -27.40 -7.07 -1.29
CA ALA A 513 -27.72 -8.48 -1.45
C ALA A 513 -28.65 -9.00 -0.36
N ASN A 514 -29.59 -9.88 -0.72
CA ASN A 514 -30.60 -10.46 0.17
C ASN A 514 -31.28 -9.42 1.08
N ALA A 515 -31.51 -8.21 0.55
CA ALA A 515 -32.03 -7.09 1.31
C ALA A 515 -33.56 -7.10 1.35
N GLY A 516 -34.14 -6.87 2.53
CA GLY A 516 -35.59 -6.92 2.71
C GLY A 516 -36.07 -6.83 4.14
N PHE A 517 -37.34 -7.14 4.33
CA PHE A 517 -38.02 -7.10 5.62
C PHE A 517 -38.31 -8.50 6.15
N VAL A 518 -38.08 -8.69 7.44
CA VAL A 518 -38.57 -9.84 8.20
C VAL A 518 -39.91 -9.46 8.82
N ILE A 519 -40.92 -10.32 8.65
CA ILE A 519 -42.26 -10.09 9.18
C ILE A 519 -42.43 -10.77 10.54
N GLY A 520 -43.19 -10.14 11.43
CA GLY A 520 -43.60 -10.78 12.68
C GLY A 520 -44.59 -11.89 12.38
N ARG A 521 -44.25 -13.14 12.70
CA ARG A 521 -45.18 -14.28 12.63
C ARG A 521 -46.08 -14.34 13.84
#